data_AF-A0A3B9HX74-F1
#
_entry.id   AF-A0A3B9HX74-F1
#
_cell.length_a   1.000
_cell.length_b   1.000
_cell.length_c   1.000
_cell.angle_alpha   90.00
_cell.angle_beta   90.00
_cell.angle_gamma   90.00
#
_symmetry.space_group_name_H-M   'P 1'
#
loop_
_entity.id
_entity.type
_entity.pdbx_description
1 polymer ?
#
loop_
_entity_poly.entity_id
_entity_poly.type
_entity_poly.pdbx_seq_one_letter_code
_entity_poly.pdbx_strand_id
1 'polypeptide(L)'
;MLMLSPAEIISAEDIAMRDIVFVVDTSGSMSGRKMEQTKSAFEFFVSRLNEKDRFGIISFSSQVNNWQPELLPVTGENREAARTFIQNLYANGGTNIHGSILEALKLFDSVPGRTRTLVFLTDGEASTGITDSNTIVRDFNAANTNQVRTFTLGVGSSVNTALLNKLAIENRGEALYLEERSQNIDKELMAFYDSISTPLLVDLELNWGDAEVAEVYPKTLPNIYQGTQLVVTGRYKKGGTAPLTLTGNLNTVKHSFPVNAAFAEQSNENLFVSRFWAKAKADDLMLQMQTYGQKPELKDEVIALSKQYQFATPFTSFVAVSTTPVPQVSQHAAAHSNTRNTAAMARPTNQSSGATRTIVRRTEAKSLSLWGATGFLPIAAIAVPNFRKARQQSRQKACLANQRVLMGAIEMYNMDNNTMISDFDGNTIDLLVQGKYLKSPIVPAEQNCAFSSTGPLSQAGVVMCGVHGTVEHPFDENMSDEERNMVAQGIFYELSGNTDTSGNQVGSKVEVRYEGETWFTRIWNSWLADVVNLLINVPLFIIGIAFTLYLTYLILSIPFKFIAGIVGMFSDKEQ
;
A
#
# COMPACT_ATOMS: atom_id res chain seq x y z
N MET A 1 14.00 -20.10 5.78
CA MET A 1 13.32 -18.88 5.29
C MET A 1 14.28 -17.73 5.51
N LEU A 2 14.54 -16.96 4.46
CA LEU A 2 15.32 -15.73 4.49
C LEU A 2 14.35 -14.58 4.33
N MET A 3 14.45 -13.57 5.19
CA MET A 3 13.70 -12.33 5.06
C MET A 3 14.68 -11.19 4.90
N LEU A 4 14.43 -10.33 3.92
CA LEU A 4 15.19 -9.12 3.72
C LEU A 4 14.23 -7.94 3.58
N SER A 5 14.45 -6.93 4.42
CA SER A 5 13.74 -5.66 4.35
C SER A 5 14.77 -4.57 4.04
N PRO A 6 14.55 -3.74 3.02
CA PRO A 6 15.45 -2.63 2.72
C PRO A 6 15.47 -1.66 3.90
N ALA A 7 16.64 -1.07 4.17
CA ALA A 7 16.73 0.08 5.06
C ALA A 7 15.96 1.26 4.44
N GLU A 8 15.38 2.11 5.28
CA GLU A 8 14.63 3.29 4.84
C GLU A 8 15.54 4.23 4.02
N ILE A 9 15.04 4.76 2.91
CA ILE A 9 15.79 5.71 2.07
C ILE A 9 16.15 6.93 2.92
N ILE A 10 17.44 7.26 3.01
CA ILE A 10 17.93 8.40 3.78
C ILE A 10 18.04 9.66 2.89
N SER A 11 18.20 9.53 1.56
CA SER A 11 18.19 10.68 0.64
C SER A 11 17.59 10.43 -0.75
N ALA A 12 17.07 11.49 -1.39
CA ALA A 12 16.46 11.46 -2.73
C ALA A 12 17.46 11.21 -3.87
N GLU A 13 18.78 11.27 -3.59
CA GLU A 13 19.81 10.86 -4.53
C GLU A 13 19.87 9.35 -4.75
N ASP A 14 19.34 8.54 -3.82
CA ASP A 14 19.36 7.09 -3.88
C ASP A 14 18.25 6.50 -4.77
N ILE A 15 17.32 7.30 -5.31
CA ILE A 15 16.23 6.79 -6.16
C ILE A 15 16.70 6.56 -7.60
N ALA A 16 16.51 5.33 -8.10
CA ALA A 16 16.88 4.96 -9.47
C ALA A 16 16.10 5.74 -10.50
N MET A 17 16.83 6.36 -11.43
CA MET A 17 16.24 6.98 -12.62
C MET A 17 15.51 5.93 -13.44
N ARG A 18 14.37 6.31 -14.02
CA ARG A 18 13.57 5.38 -14.82
C ARG A 18 13.23 5.91 -16.18
N ASP A 19 12.98 4.95 -17.04
CA ASP A 19 12.27 5.08 -18.29
C ASP A 19 11.00 4.24 -18.16
N ILE A 20 9.84 4.87 -18.31
CA ILE A 20 8.55 4.20 -18.20
C ILE A 20 7.70 4.42 -19.45
N VAL A 21 7.22 3.34 -20.04
CA VAL A 21 6.26 3.42 -21.16
C VAL A 21 4.94 2.83 -20.70
N PHE A 22 3.88 3.63 -20.82
CA PHE A 22 2.51 3.20 -20.60
C PHE A 22 1.89 2.80 -21.94
N VAL A 23 1.48 1.55 -22.08
CA VAL A 23 0.78 1.05 -23.26
C VAL A 23 -0.68 0.79 -22.88
N VAL A 24 -1.58 1.52 -23.51
CA VAL A 24 -2.99 1.63 -23.12
C VAL A 24 -3.87 1.11 -24.24
N ASP A 25 -4.65 0.09 -23.93
CA ASP A 25 -5.68 -0.42 -24.84
C ASP A 25 -6.80 0.61 -25.00
N THR A 26 -7.12 0.94 -26.26
CA THR A 26 -8.22 1.80 -26.67
C THR A 26 -9.16 1.08 -27.63
N SER A 27 -9.23 -0.25 -27.57
CA SER A 27 -10.19 -1.06 -28.33
C SER A 27 -11.64 -0.75 -27.94
N GLY A 28 -12.59 -1.15 -28.80
CA GLY A 28 -14.01 -0.87 -28.57
C GLY A 28 -14.57 -1.42 -27.25
N SER A 29 -14.01 -2.53 -26.73
CA SER A 29 -14.39 -3.12 -25.44
C SER A 29 -14.13 -2.17 -24.27
N MET A 30 -13.12 -1.30 -24.37
CA MET A 30 -12.77 -0.35 -23.33
C MET A 30 -13.80 0.78 -23.12
N SER A 31 -14.85 0.84 -23.95
CA SER A 31 -15.85 1.92 -23.88
C SER A 31 -16.55 2.04 -22.52
N GLY A 32 -17.04 3.26 -22.24
CA GLY A 32 -17.72 3.58 -20.98
C GLY A 32 -16.77 3.63 -19.79
N ARG A 33 -17.17 2.97 -18.69
CA ARG A 33 -16.52 3.07 -17.38
C ARG A 33 -15.05 2.62 -17.40
N LYS A 34 -14.70 1.59 -18.20
CA LYS A 34 -13.31 1.09 -18.29
C LYS A 34 -12.36 2.15 -18.83
N MET A 35 -12.75 2.88 -19.87
CA MET A 35 -11.97 4.00 -20.41
C MET A 35 -11.84 5.14 -19.39
N GLU A 36 -12.92 5.49 -18.70
CA GLU A 36 -12.88 6.54 -17.66
C GLU A 36 -11.91 6.19 -16.53
N GLN A 37 -11.98 4.96 -16.01
CA GLN A 37 -11.08 4.45 -14.99
C GLN A 37 -9.63 4.41 -15.48
N THR A 38 -9.42 3.96 -16.71
CA THR A 38 -8.11 3.91 -17.35
C THR A 38 -7.48 5.30 -17.45
N LYS A 39 -8.25 6.30 -17.89
CA LYS A 39 -7.78 7.70 -17.95
C LYS A 39 -7.37 8.22 -16.57
N SER A 40 -8.23 8.06 -15.57
CA SER A 40 -7.95 8.48 -14.19
C SER A 40 -6.69 7.81 -13.63
N ALA A 41 -6.50 6.52 -13.91
CA ALA A 41 -5.33 5.75 -13.50
C ALA A 41 -4.04 6.30 -14.10
N PHE A 42 -4.01 6.50 -15.43
CA PHE A 42 -2.80 6.98 -16.11
C PHE A 42 -2.50 8.45 -15.80
N GLU A 43 -3.53 9.29 -15.61
CA GLU A 43 -3.31 10.65 -15.11
C GLU A 43 -2.65 10.64 -13.72
N PHE A 44 -3.12 9.75 -12.84
CA PHE A 44 -2.51 9.57 -11.52
C PHE A 44 -1.06 9.10 -11.64
N PHE A 45 -0.76 8.09 -12.46
CA PHE A 45 0.61 7.61 -12.66
C PHE A 45 1.54 8.72 -13.18
N VAL A 46 1.13 9.47 -14.21
CA VAL A 46 1.91 10.59 -14.76
C VAL A 46 2.16 11.68 -13.70
N SER A 47 1.17 11.95 -12.84
CA SER A 47 1.30 12.93 -11.75
C SER A 47 2.31 12.52 -10.68
N ARG A 48 2.56 11.21 -10.53
CA ARG A 48 3.41 10.63 -9.49
C ARG A 48 4.83 10.30 -9.95
N LEU A 49 5.13 10.42 -11.24
CA LEU A 49 6.48 10.18 -11.76
C LEU A 49 7.51 11.10 -11.11
N ASN A 50 8.72 10.61 -10.87
CA ASN A 50 9.77 11.44 -10.30
C ASN A 50 10.32 12.41 -11.35
N GLU A 51 10.83 13.57 -10.93
CA GLU A 51 11.39 14.60 -11.83
C GLU A 51 12.57 14.08 -12.68
N LYS A 52 13.28 13.06 -12.18
CA LYS A 52 14.42 12.43 -12.87
C LYS A 52 14.00 11.34 -13.87
N ASP A 53 12.72 10.98 -13.93
CA ASP A 53 12.22 9.93 -14.81
C ASP A 53 12.03 10.46 -16.25
N ARG A 54 12.02 9.55 -17.23
CA ARG A 54 11.50 9.80 -18.58
C ARG A 54 10.29 8.90 -18.80
N PHE A 55 9.35 9.37 -19.59
CA PHE A 55 8.14 8.60 -19.86
C PHE A 55 7.63 8.74 -21.28
N GLY A 56 6.87 7.72 -21.70
CA GLY A 56 6.14 7.69 -22.96
C GLY A 56 4.76 7.08 -22.75
N ILE A 57 3.83 7.40 -23.65
CA ILE A 57 2.48 6.84 -23.66
C ILE A 57 2.19 6.36 -25.07
N ILE A 58 1.70 5.14 -25.17
CA ILE A 58 1.24 4.52 -26.40
C ILE A 58 -0.20 4.12 -26.20
N SER A 59 -1.07 4.58 -27.08
CA SER A 59 -2.44 4.07 -27.19
C SER A 59 -2.50 3.07 -28.34
N PHE A 60 -3.26 1.98 -28.19
CA PHE A 60 -3.41 1.02 -29.26
C PHE A 60 -4.81 0.46 -29.37
N SER A 61 -5.24 0.23 -30.61
CA SER A 61 -6.40 -0.59 -30.92
C SER A 61 -6.07 -1.46 -32.13
N SER A 62 -6.70 -1.25 -33.30
CA SER A 62 -6.22 -1.84 -34.55
C SER A 62 -4.89 -1.22 -35.01
N GLN A 63 -4.67 0.05 -34.65
CA GLN A 63 -3.46 0.80 -34.95
C GLN A 63 -2.75 1.16 -33.64
N VAL A 64 -1.44 1.38 -33.72
CA VAL A 64 -0.61 1.83 -32.60
C VAL A 64 -0.35 3.32 -32.78
N ASN A 65 -0.58 4.10 -31.74
CA ASN A 65 -0.43 5.55 -31.75
C ASN A 65 0.42 6.01 -30.55
N ASN A 66 1.59 6.54 -30.86
CA ASN A 66 2.53 7.07 -29.87
C ASN A 66 2.14 8.53 -29.55
N TRP A 67 2.09 8.88 -28.26
CA TRP A 67 1.94 10.28 -27.85
C TRP A 67 3.10 11.14 -28.36
N GLN A 68 4.31 10.61 -28.27
CA GLN A 68 5.56 11.23 -28.71
C GLN A 68 6.49 10.18 -29.31
N PRO A 69 7.39 10.55 -30.24
CA PRO A 69 8.31 9.61 -30.88
C PRO A 69 9.44 9.14 -29.96
N GLU A 70 9.69 9.85 -28.85
CA GLU A 70 10.77 9.56 -27.91
C GLU A 70 10.27 9.71 -26.45
N LEU A 71 11.03 9.15 -25.50
CA LEU A 71 10.76 9.32 -24.07
C LEU A 71 11.10 10.74 -23.63
N LEU A 72 10.14 11.42 -23.02
CA LEU A 72 10.31 12.80 -22.57
C LEU A 72 10.59 12.88 -21.06
N PRO A 73 11.40 13.85 -20.60
CA PRO A 73 11.62 14.09 -19.17
C PRO A 73 10.33 14.58 -18.50
N VAL A 74 10.21 14.32 -17.21
CA VAL A 74 9.05 14.72 -16.40
C VAL A 74 9.12 16.22 -16.05
N THR A 75 8.69 17.06 -17.00
CA THR A 75 8.50 18.51 -16.80
C THR A 75 7.02 18.84 -16.61
N GLY A 76 6.71 20.04 -16.06
CA GLY A 76 5.32 20.50 -15.95
C GLY A 76 4.60 20.55 -17.30
N GLU A 77 5.29 21.03 -18.35
CA GLU A 77 4.78 21.08 -19.72
C GLU A 77 4.50 19.69 -20.29
N ASN A 78 5.46 18.75 -20.15
CA ASN A 78 5.30 17.39 -20.67
C ASN A 78 4.20 16.62 -19.91
N ARG A 79 4.06 16.84 -18.60
CA ARG A 79 2.96 16.24 -17.82
C ARG A 79 1.59 16.74 -18.29
N GLU A 80 1.47 18.04 -18.59
CA GLU A 80 0.20 18.61 -19.07
C GLU A 80 -0.13 18.16 -20.50
N ALA A 81 0.88 18.10 -21.37
CA ALA A 81 0.73 17.56 -22.71
C ALA A 81 0.33 16.06 -22.69
N ALA A 82 0.90 15.28 -21.77
CA ALA A 82 0.52 13.88 -21.55
C ALA A 82 -0.91 13.74 -21.00
N ARG A 83 -1.29 14.57 -20.03
CA ARG A 83 -2.66 14.64 -19.51
C ARG A 83 -3.65 14.90 -20.63
N THR A 84 -3.36 15.88 -21.49
CA THR A 84 -4.20 16.21 -22.65
C THR A 84 -4.33 15.02 -23.61
N PHE A 85 -3.23 14.29 -23.87
CA PHE A 85 -3.28 13.07 -24.68
C PHE A 85 -4.17 11.99 -24.04
N ILE A 86 -4.02 11.73 -22.74
CA ILE A 86 -4.81 10.76 -21.99
C ILE A 86 -6.31 11.12 -22.02
N GLN A 87 -6.65 12.39 -21.80
CA GLN A 87 -8.05 12.85 -21.81
C GLN A 87 -8.72 12.66 -23.18
N ASN A 88 -7.94 12.74 -24.26
CA ASN A 88 -8.42 12.55 -25.62
C ASN A 88 -8.47 11.09 -26.08
N LEU A 89 -8.07 10.12 -25.25
CA LEU A 89 -8.22 8.70 -25.59
C LEU A 89 -9.71 8.35 -25.76
N TYR A 90 -10.03 7.56 -26.77
CA TYR A 90 -11.39 7.08 -27.00
C TYR A 90 -11.37 5.63 -27.48
N ALA A 91 -12.35 4.85 -27.04
CA ALA A 91 -12.46 3.44 -27.35
C ALA A 91 -12.96 3.25 -28.79
N ASN A 92 -12.15 2.62 -29.65
CA ASN A 92 -12.52 2.26 -31.02
C ASN A 92 -11.56 1.21 -31.61
N GLY A 93 -12.07 0.33 -32.47
CA GLY A 93 -11.28 -0.65 -33.22
C GLY A 93 -11.06 -1.96 -32.48
N GLY A 94 -10.18 -2.80 -33.02
CA GLY A 94 -9.76 -4.09 -32.44
C GLY A 94 -8.59 -3.94 -31.49
N THR A 95 -7.83 -5.01 -31.28
CA THR A 95 -6.81 -5.12 -30.22
C THR A 95 -5.52 -5.71 -30.78
N ASN A 96 -4.57 -4.86 -31.18
CA ASN A 96 -3.26 -5.24 -31.73
C ASN A 96 -2.18 -5.23 -30.65
N ILE A 97 -2.21 -6.25 -29.78
CA ILE A 97 -1.24 -6.40 -28.68
C ILE A 97 0.18 -6.56 -29.21
N HIS A 98 0.39 -7.40 -30.23
CA HIS A 98 1.72 -7.66 -30.79
C HIS A 98 2.41 -6.39 -31.27
N GLY A 99 1.70 -5.58 -32.07
CA GLY A 99 2.25 -4.33 -32.59
C GLY A 99 2.55 -3.32 -31.49
N SER A 100 1.67 -3.20 -30.49
CA SER A 100 1.81 -2.17 -29.44
C SER A 100 2.99 -2.44 -28.51
N ILE A 101 3.20 -3.69 -28.09
CA ILE A 101 4.31 -4.04 -27.20
C ILE A 101 5.67 -3.96 -27.93
N LEU A 102 5.74 -4.30 -29.22
CA LEU A 102 6.97 -4.17 -29.99
C LEU A 102 7.31 -2.71 -30.29
N GLU A 103 6.30 -1.86 -30.53
CA GLU A 103 6.50 -0.42 -30.69
C GLU A 103 7.01 0.21 -29.37
N ALA A 104 6.46 -0.22 -28.24
CA ALA A 104 6.92 0.23 -26.93
C ALA A 104 8.39 -0.08 -26.67
N LEU A 105 8.88 -1.25 -27.09
CA LEU A 105 10.28 -1.64 -26.92
C LEU A 105 11.25 -0.69 -27.66
N LYS A 106 10.82 -0.10 -28.79
CA LYS A 106 11.65 0.83 -29.58
C LYS A 106 11.90 2.16 -28.86
N LEU A 107 11.03 2.56 -27.94
CA LEU A 107 11.20 3.81 -27.18
C LEU A 107 12.31 3.71 -26.13
N PHE A 108 12.65 2.49 -25.68
CA PHE A 108 13.70 2.30 -24.68
C PHE A 108 15.08 2.30 -25.34
N ASP A 109 15.89 3.31 -25.04
CA ASP A 109 17.29 3.36 -25.42
C ASP A 109 18.18 2.50 -24.49
N SER A 110 19.44 2.30 -24.86
CA SER A 110 20.42 1.54 -24.08
C SER A 110 21.23 2.41 -23.09
N VAL A 111 20.71 3.60 -22.71
CA VAL A 111 21.42 4.49 -21.77
C VAL A 111 21.60 3.80 -20.41
N PRO A 112 22.83 3.72 -19.88
CA PRO A 112 23.07 3.14 -18.55
C PRO A 112 22.54 4.07 -17.46
N GLY A 113 22.33 3.54 -16.25
CA GLY A 113 21.86 4.33 -15.10
C GLY A 113 20.35 4.30 -14.89
N ARG A 114 19.59 3.75 -15.86
CA ARG A 114 18.12 3.84 -15.88
C ARG A 114 17.48 2.46 -15.86
N THR A 115 16.47 2.31 -15.02
CA THR A 115 15.59 1.13 -15.06
C THR A 115 14.52 1.33 -16.14
N ARG A 116 14.20 0.27 -16.88
CA ARG A 116 13.24 0.31 -17.99
C ARG A 116 12.00 -0.48 -17.60
N THR A 117 10.86 0.19 -17.65
CA THR A 117 9.58 -0.37 -17.22
C THR A 117 8.51 -0.14 -18.27
N LEU A 118 7.90 -1.22 -18.74
CA LEU A 118 6.72 -1.23 -19.57
C LEU A 118 5.52 -1.54 -18.69
N VAL A 119 4.50 -0.68 -18.72
CA VAL A 119 3.21 -0.90 -18.05
C VAL A 119 2.17 -1.07 -19.14
N PHE A 120 1.66 -2.27 -19.30
CA PHE A 120 0.73 -2.67 -20.35
C PHE A 120 -0.67 -2.88 -19.79
N LEU A 121 -1.68 -2.18 -20.28
CA LEU A 121 -3.07 -2.31 -19.84
C LEU A 121 -3.97 -2.77 -20.99
N THR A 122 -4.83 -3.76 -20.73
CA THR A 122 -5.84 -4.27 -21.68
C THR A 122 -7.06 -4.85 -20.96
N ASP A 123 -8.22 -4.85 -21.62
CA ASP A 123 -9.45 -5.50 -21.13
C ASP A 123 -9.88 -6.71 -21.97
N GLY A 124 -9.07 -7.12 -22.95
CA GLY A 124 -9.48 -8.08 -23.95
C GLY A 124 -8.34 -8.95 -24.50
N GLU A 125 -8.70 -9.75 -25.51
CA GLU A 125 -7.77 -10.62 -26.22
C GLU A 125 -7.24 -9.95 -27.49
N ALA A 126 -6.06 -10.38 -27.95
CA ALA A 126 -5.53 -9.93 -29.23
C ALA A 126 -6.49 -10.33 -30.37
N SER A 127 -6.97 -9.35 -31.12
CA SER A 127 -7.95 -9.52 -32.20
C SER A 127 -7.49 -8.98 -33.56
N THR A 128 -6.43 -8.15 -33.57
CA THR A 128 -5.83 -7.58 -34.79
C THR A 128 -4.35 -7.91 -34.84
N GLY A 129 -3.81 -8.19 -36.04
CA GLY A 129 -2.40 -8.54 -36.22
C GLY A 129 -2.10 -9.99 -35.83
N ILE A 130 -0.99 -10.22 -35.13
CA ILE A 130 -0.66 -11.52 -34.57
C ILE A 130 -1.44 -11.71 -33.27
N THR A 131 -2.24 -12.77 -33.20
CA THR A 131 -3.12 -13.06 -32.07
C THR A 131 -2.69 -14.27 -31.24
N ASP A 132 -1.82 -15.13 -31.78
CA ASP A 132 -1.31 -16.30 -31.05
C ASP A 132 -0.42 -15.88 -29.88
N SER A 133 -0.84 -16.20 -28.66
CA SER A 133 -0.17 -15.75 -27.43
C SER A 133 1.29 -16.19 -27.33
N ASN A 134 1.62 -17.41 -27.79
CA ASN A 134 3.00 -17.91 -27.72
C ASN A 134 3.92 -17.18 -28.68
N THR A 135 3.43 -16.88 -29.89
CA THR A 135 4.13 -16.07 -30.88
C THR A 135 4.37 -14.66 -30.36
N ILE A 136 3.35 -14.03 -29.74
CA ILE A 136 3.47 -12.70 -29.14
C ILE A 136 4.58 -12.65 -28.10
N VAL A 137 4.57 -13.58 -27.15
CA VAL A 137 5.57 -13.64 -26.06
C VAL A 137 6.97 -13.92 -26.61
N ARG A 138 7.09 -14.89 -27.53
CA ARG A 138 8.38 -15.23 -28.16
C ARG A 138 9.00 -14.03 -28.86
N ASP A 139 8.21 -13.34 -29.68
CA ASP A 139 8.69 -12.19 -30.46
C ASP A 139 9.02 -11.00 -29.53
N PHE A 140 8.21 -10.78 -28.49
CA PHE A 140 8.51 -9.77 -27.46
C PHE A 140 9.84 -10.04 -26.75
N ASN A 141 10.05 -11.27 -26.28
CA ASN A 141 11.28 -11.66 -25.59
C ASN A 141 12.51 -11.55 -26.51
N ALA A 142 12.37 -11.91 -27.79
CA ALA A 142 13.44 -11.77 -28.78
C ALA A 142 13.79 -10.29 -29.04
N ALA A 143 12.80 -9.41 -29.03
CA ALA A 143 12.99 -7.97 -29.20
C ALA A 143 13.45 -7.25 -27.92
N ASN A 144 13.21 -7.83 -26.73
CA ASN A 144 13.52 -7.22 -25.44
C ASN A 144 15.02 -7.34 -25.07
N THR A 145 15.90 -6.80 -25.91
CA THR A 145 17.36 -6.81 -25.69
C THR A 145 17.80 -5.87 -24.56
N ASN A 146 17.00 -4.83 -24.28
CA ASN A 146 17.28 -3.82 -23.27
C ASN A 146 16.83 -4.22 -21.86
N GLN A 147 16.40 -5.46 -21.67
CA GLN A 147 15.96 -6.00 -20.36
C GLN A 147 14.80 -5.20 -19.74
N VAL A 148 13.90 -4.68 -20.58
CA VAL A 148 12.69 -3.96 -20.17
C VAL A 148 11.85 -4.88 -19.28
N ARG A 149 11.44 -4.34 -18.13
CA ARG A 149 10.56 -5.05 -17.19
C ARG A 149 9.12 -4.79 -17.57
N THR A 150 8.29 -5.83 -17.60
CA THR A 150 6.91 -5.69 -18.10
C THR A 150 5.91 -6.00 -17.01
N PHE A 151 5.09 -5.01 -16.68
CA PHE A 151 3.95 -5.18 -15.80
C PHE A 151 2.68 -5.12 -16.62
N THR A 152 1.74 -6.03 -16.36
CA THR A 152 0.49 -6.11 -17.12
C THR A 152 -0.70 -5.86 -16.21
N LEU A 153 -1.63 -5.01 -16.64
CA LEU A 153 -2.89 -4.73 -15.96
C LEU A 153 -4.04 -5.24 -16.82
N GLY A 154 -4.68 -6.30 -16.37
CA GLY A 154 -5.91 -6.80 -16.98
C GLY A 154 -7.13 -6.14 -16.34
N VAL A 155 -8.03 -5.56 -17.14
CA VAL A 155 -9.27 -4.95 -16.65
C VAL A 155 -10.46 -5.84 -16.99
N GLY A 156 -11.22 -6.25 -15.98
CA GLY A 156 -12.40 -7.10 -16.15
C GLY A 156 -12.07 -8.57 -16.36
N SER A 157 -13.09 -9.34 -16.75
CA SER A 157 -13.02 -10.82 -16.79
C SER A 157 -12.69 -11.41 -18.17
N SER A 158 -12.60 -10.59 -19.21
CA SER A 158 -12.43 -11.03 -20.61
C SER A 158 -10.97 -10.99 -21.10
N VAL A 159 -10.02 -10.88 -20.17
CA VAL A 159 -8.59 -10.79 -20.47
C VAL A 159 -7.94 -12.15 -20.67
N ASN A 160 -7.00 -12.23 -21.61
CA ASN A 160 -6.16 -13.41 -21.77
C ASN A 160 -5.09 -13.46 -20.67
N THR A 161 -5.46 -14.01 -19.50
CA THR A 161 -4.59 -14.09 -18.32
C THR A 161 -3.30 -14.86 -18.59
N ALA A 162 -3.35 -15.91 -19.42
CA ALA A 162 -2.18 -16.69 -19.77
C ALA A 162 -1.13 -15.86 -20.55
N LEU A 163 -1.57 -15.05 -21.52
CA LEU A 163 -0.70 -14.13 -22.27
C LEU A 163 -0.10 -13.06 -21.34
N LEU A 164 -0.93 -12.41 -20.53
CA LEU A 164 -0.47 -11.34 -19.63
C LEU A 164 0.53 -11.86 -18.59
N ASN A 165 0.24 -13.00 -17.97
CA ASN A 165 1.15 -13.64 -17.04
C ASN A 165 2.49 -14.01 -17.70
N LYS A 166 2.48 -14.58 -18.92
CA LYS A 166 3.72 -14.89 -19.64
C LYS A 166 4.55 -13.63 -19.90
N LEU A 167 3.92 -12.58 -20.44
CA LEU A 167 4.61 -11.31 -20.70
C LEU A 167 5.24 -10.75 -19.43
N ALA A 168 4.52 -10.76 -18.31
CA ALA A 168 5.02 -10.24 -17.05
C ALA A 168 6.14 -11.10 -16.44
N ILE A 169 5.89 -12.40 -16.25
CA ILE A 169 6.80 -13.32 -15.56
C ILE A 169 8.11 -13.49 -16.33
N GLU A 170 8.04 -13.71 -17.64
CA GLU A 170 9.23 -13.93 -18.47
C GLU A 170 10.08 -12.66 -18.61
N ASN A 171 9.51 -11.49 -18.29
CA ASN A 171 10.18 -10.19 -18.34
C ASN A 171 10.28 -9.50 -16.97
N ARG A 172 10.38 -10.27 -15.87
CA ARG A 172 10.69 -9.77 -14.52
C ARG A 172 9.73 -8.69 -14.00
N GLY A 173 8.46 -8.76 -14.36
CA GLY A 173 7.40 -7.95 -13.77
C GLY A 173 6.24 -8.79 -13.25
N GLU A 174 5.11 -8.15 -13.01
CA GLU A 174 3.93 -8.74 -12.37
C GLU A 174 2.65 -8.42 -13.14
N ALA A 175 1.69 -9.35 -13.08
CA ALA A 175 0.36 -9.17 -13.64
C ALA A 175 -0.64 -8.84 -12.53
N LEU A 176 -1.40 -7.75 -12.72
CA LEU A 176 -2.49 -7.34 -11.85
C LEU A 176 -3.81 -7.44 -12.60
N TYR A 177 -4.85 -7.91 -11.93
CA TYR A 177 -6.19 -8.05 -12.50
C TYR A 177 -7.16 -7.18 -11.69
N LEU A 178 -7.77 -6.21 -12.37
CA LEU A 178 -8.70 -5.24 -11.80
C LEU A 178 -10.14 -5.70 -12.08
N GLU A 179 -10.95 -5.81 -11.03
CA GLU A 179 -12.36 -6.14 -11.18
C GLU A 179 -13.17 -4.93 -11.64
N GLU A 180 -13.91 -5.05 -12.75
CA GLU A 180 -14.70 -3.96 -13.34
C GLU A 180 -15.71 -3.32 -12.37
N ARG A 181 -16.23 -4.11 -11.42
CA ARG A 181 -17.21 -3.65 -10.42
C ARG A 181 -16.58 -3.16 -9.13
N SER A 182 -15.26 -3.29 -8.96
CA SER A 182 -14.58 -2.82 -7.75
C SER A 182 -14.74 -1.31 -7.65
N GLN A 183 -15.24 -0.85 -6.50
CA GLN A 183 -15.26 0.58 -6.15
C GLN A 183 -13.88 1.07 -5.71
N ASN A 184 -12.91 0.16 -5.56
CA ASN A 184 -11.58 0.41 -5.02
C ASN A 184 -10.47 0.30 -6.07
N ILE A 185 -10.77 0.37 -7.37
CA ILE A 185 -9.77 0.32 -8.45
C ILE A 185 -8.65 1.34 -8.22
N ASP A 186 -8.99 2.55 -7.75
CA ASP A 186 -7.99 3.58 -7.43
C ASP A 186 -7.00 3.12 -6.34
N LYS A 187 -7.48 2.38 -5.33
CA LYS A 187 -6.64 1.83 -4.25
C LYS A 187 -5.75 0.69 -4.76
N GLU A 188 -6.27 -0.19 -5.60
CA GLU A 188 -5.52 -1.30 -6.21
C GLU A 188 -4.42 -0.76 -7.13
N LEU A 189 -4.74 0.25 -7.95
CA LEU A 189 -3.79 0.96 -8.81
C LEU A 189 -2.76 1.76 -8.01
N MET A 190 -3.15 2.40 -6.90
CA MET A 190 -2.22 3.09 -6.01
C MET A 190 -1.25 2.10 -5.37
N ALA A 191 -1.74 0.99 -4.84
CA ALA A 191 -0.90 -0.05 -4.25
C ALA A 191 0.07 -0.63 -5.28
N PHE A 192 -0.40 -0.86 -6.51
CA PHE A 192 0.43 -1.29 -7.62
C PHE A 192 1.49 -0.25 -7.97
N TYR A 193 1.10 1.02 -8.16
CA TYR A 193 2.05 2.09 -8.43
C TYR A 193 3.09 2.20 -7.32
N ASP A 194 2.67 2.24 -6.07
CA ASP A 194 3.57 2.28 -4.91
C ASP A 194 4.54 1.08 -4.94
N SER A 195 4.06 -0.11 -5.31
CA SER A 195 4.89 -1.32 -5.44
C SER A 195 5.90 -1.27 -6.59
N ILE A 196 5.73 -0.41 -7.60
CA ILE A 196 6.68 -0.28 -8.73
C ILE A 196 7.40 1.07 -8.78
N SER A 197 6.99 2.04 -7.94
CA SER A 197 7.35 3.46 -8.03
C SER A 197 8.65 3.84 -7.35
N THR A 198 9.25 2.97 -6.54
CA THR A 198 10.57 3.20 -5.93
C THR A 198 11.35 1.89 -5.73
N PRO A 199 11.94 1.28 -6.79
CA PRO A 199 12.85 0.17 -6.66
C PRO A 199 14.12 0.67 -5.99
N LEU A 200 14.46 0.02 -4.89
CA LEU A 200 15.67 0.22 -4.13
C LEU A 200 16.75 -0.75 -4.57
N LEU A 201 16.38 -1.98 -4.88
CA LEU A 201 17.34 -2.99 -5.30
C LEU A 201 16.74 -3.82 -6.43
N VAL A 202 17.37 -3.76 -7.59
CA VAL A 202 16.95 -4.49 -8.79
C VAL A 202 17.97 -5.55 -9.18
N ASP A 203 17.57 -6.49 -10.03
CA ASP A 203 18.47 -7.56 -10.53
C ASP A 203 19.09 -8.37 -9.39
N LEU A 204 18.22 -8.83 -8.49
CA LEU A 204 18.63 -9.56 -7.31
C LEU A 204 19.19 -10.94 -7.68
N GLU A 205 20.31 -11.27 -7.09
CA GLU A 205 20.94 -12.58 -7.19
C GLU A 205 21.34 -13.05 -5.79
N LEU A 206 20.91 -14.24 -5.41
CA LEU A 206 21.22 -14.84 -4.13
C LEU A 206 22.21 -15.99 -4.32
N ASN A 207 23.43 -15.78 -3.84
CA ASN A 207 24.47 -16.79 -3.77
C ASN A 207 24.37 -17.55 -2.43
N TRP A 208 24.26 -18.87 -2.52
CA TRP A 208 24.06 -19.75 -1.36
C TRP A 208 25.36 -20.21 -0.68
N GLY A 209 26.53 -19.82 -1.22
CA GLY A 209 27.82 -20.32 -0.75
C GLY A 209 27.86 -21.85 -0.84
N ASP A 210 28.27 -22.50 0.25
CA ASP A 210 28.35 -23.96 0.36
C ASP A 210 27.03 -24.63 0.77
N ALA A 211 25.94 -23.87 0.94
CA ALA A 211 24.66 -24.43 1.37
C ALA A 211 23.99 -25.23 0.24
N GLU A 212 23.72 -26.50 0.49
CA GLU A 212 22.95 -27.37 -0.41
C GLU A 212 21.44 -27.08 -0.29
N VAL A 213 20.95 -26.11 -1.06
CA VAL A 213 19.55 -25.68 -1.07
C VAL A 213 18.83 -26.14 -2.35
N ALA A 214 17.58 -26.56 -2.22
CA ALA A 214 16.70 -27.00 -3.29
C ALA A 214 15.28 -26.44 -3.09
N GLU A 215 14.46 -26.52 -4.14
CA GLU A 215 13.04 -26.11 -4.09
C GLU A 215 12.86 -24.69 -3.53
N VAL A 216 13.68 -23.76 -4.03
CA VAL A 216 13.66 -22.34 -3.64
C VAL A 216 12.51 -21.62 -4.33
N TYR A 217 11.83 -20.74 -3.58
CA TYR A 217 10.75 -19.87 -4.01
C TYR A 217 10.89 -18.46 -3.41
N PRO A 218 10.59 -17.40 -4.16
CA PRO A 218 10.19 -17.41 -5.58
C PRO A 218 11.34 -17.89 -6.49
N LYS A 219 11.01 -18.47 -7.67
CA LYS A 219 12.01 -18.99 -8.63
C LYS A 219 12.88 -17.88 -9.22
N THR A 220 12.25 -16.76 -9.51
CA THR A 220 12.90 -15.52 -9.94
C THR A 220 12.74 -14.51 -8.81
N LEU A 221 13.85 -13.93 -8.34
CA LEU A 221 13.79 -12.98 -7.23
C LEU A 221 13.14 -11.66 -7.70
N PRO A 222 12.11 -11.16 -7.01
CA PRO A 222 11.50 -9.87 -7.32
C PRO A 222 12.43 -8.74 -6.92
N ASN A 223 12.27 -7.56 -7.53
CA ASN A 223 12.97 -6.37 -7.05
C ASN A 223 12.47 -5.98 -5.66
N ILE A 224 13.31 -5.30 -4.88
CA ILE A 224 12.93 -4.74 -3.60
C ILE A 224 12.55 -3.28 -3.81
N TYR A 225 11.32 -2.95 -3.44
CA TYR A 225 10.78 -1.60 -3.47
C TYR A 225 10.66 -1.03 -2.06
N GLN A 226 10.62 0.30 -1.96
CA GLN A 226 10.45 0.96 -0.67
C GLN A 226 9.18 0.46 0.05
N GLY A 227 9.32 0.07 1.31
CA GLY A 227 8.22 -0.44 2.13
C GLY A 227 7.82 -1.89 1.86
N THR A 228 8.50 -2.59 0.95
CA THR A 228 8.27 -4.02 0.67
C THR A 228 9.28 -4.90 1.43
N GLN A 229 8.97 -6.19 1.54
CA GLN A 229 9.87 -7.20 2.13
C GLN A 229 10.06 -8.35 1.14
N LEU A 230 11.31 -8.74 0.90
CA LEU A 230 11.64 -9.96 0.17
C LEU A 230 11.61 -11.14 1.14
N VAL A 231 10.80 -12.15 0.81
CA VAL A 231 10.77 -13.43 1.54
C VAL A 231 11.18 -14.55 0.59
N VAL A 232 12.27 -15.23 0.91
CA VAL A 232 12.76 -16.38 0.17
C VAL A 232 12.64 -17.63 1.03
N THR A 233 12.02 -18.67 0.50
CA THR A 233 11.92 -19.98 1.15
C THR A 233 12.55 -21.06 0.30
N GLY A 234 12.98 -22.14 0.95
CA GLY A 234 13.66 -23.24 0.29
C GLY A 234 13.94 -24.35 1.27
N ARG A 235 14.36 -25.50 0.75
CA ARG A 235 14.74 -26.68 1.52
C ARG A 235 16.24 -26.86 1.48
N TYR A 236 16.83 -27.30 2.58
CA TYR A 236 18.25 -27.60 2.65
C TYR A 236 18.47 -29.01 3.19
N LYS A 237 19.59 -29.64 2.82
CA LYS A 237 19.88 -31.04 3.18
C LYS A 237 20.65 -31.21 4.47
N LYS A 238 21.55 -30.28 4.79
CA LYS A 238 22.46 -30.35 5.95
C LYS A 238 22.34 -29.07 6.78
N GLY A 239 22.34 -29.22 8.10
CA GLY A 239 22.53 -28.09 9.00
C GLY A 239 23.96 -27.55 8.92
N GLY A 240 24.19 -26.37 9.49
CA GLY A 240 25.48 -25.69 9.50
C GLY A 240 25.32 -24.19 9.29
N THR A 241 26.45 -23.50 9.17
CA THR A 241 26.49 -22.08 8.82
C THR A 241 26.94 -21.93 7.37
N ALA A 242 26.32 -21.01 6.64
CA ALA A 242 26.79 -20.66 5.30
C ALA A 242 26.81 -19.14 5.11
N PRO A 243 27.88 -18.59 4.50
CA PRO A 243 27.95 -17.18 4.14
C PRO A 243 27.14 -16.96 2.85
N LEU A 244 25.86 -16.61 3.00
CA LEU A 244 25.03 -16.24 1.86
C LEU A 244 25.40 -14.84 1.42
N THR A 245 25.29 -14.55 0.13
CA THR A 245 25.47 -13.20 -0.40
C THR A 245 24.32 -12.84 -1.31
N LEU A 246 23.53 -11.85 -0.91
CA LEU A 246 22.55 -11.23 -1.79
C LEU A 246 23.22 -10.08 -2.54
N THR A 247 23.15 -10.07 -3.85
CA THR A 247 23.59 -8.93 -4.66
C THR A 247 22.42 -8.31 -5.41
N GLY A 248 22.52 -7.03 -5.70
CA GLY A 248 21.54 -6.32 -6.52
C GLY A 248 22.04 -4.92 -6.85
N ASN A 249 21.39 -4.28 -7.81
CA ASN A 249 21.79 -2.98 -8.33
C ASN A 249 20.93 -1.87 -7.70
N LEU A 250 21.58 -0.83 -7.17
CA LEU A 250 20.97 0.46 -6.81
C LEU A 250 21.57 1.49 -7.75
N ASN A 251 20.75 2.14 -8.59
CA ASN A 251 21.20 3.20 -9.50
C ASN A 251 22.43 2.82 -10.34
N THR A 252 22.50 1.55 -10.78
CA THR A 252 23.61 0.85 -11.47
C THR A 252 24.86 0.51 -10.70
N VAL A 253 24.96 0.89 -9.42
CA VAL A 253 25.99 0.37 -8.54
C VAL A 253 25.56 -1.00 -8.05
N LYS A 254 26.40 -2.01 -8.24
CA LYS A 254 26.16 -3.34 -7.68
C LYS A 254 26.47 -3.30 -6.18
N HIS A 255 25.47 -3.54 -5.36
CA HIS A 255 25.59 -3.71 -3.91
C HIS A 255 25.61 -5.19 -3.55
N SER A 256 26.35 -5.51 -2.49
CA SER A 256 26.49 -6.86 -1.96
C SER A 256 26.17 -6.85 -0.47
N PHE A 257 25.22 -7.70 -0.08
CA PHE A 257 24.71 -7.83 1.28
C PHE A 257 25.06 -9.22 1.79
N PRO A 258 26.13 -9.36 2.61
CA PRO A 258 26.45 -10.63 3.22
C PRO A 258 25.38 -10.99 4.26
N VAL A 259 24.92 -12.23 4.24
CA VAL A 259 23.97 -12.77 5.22
C VAL A 259 24.58 -14.02 5.84
N ASN A 260 24.87 -13.94 7.14
CA ASN A 260 25.31 -15.09 7.92
C ASN A 260 24.08 -15.93 8.30
N ALA A 261 23.83 -16.99 7.53
CA ALA A 261 22.72 -17.89 7.77
C ALA A 261 23.15 -19.10 8.59
N ALA A 262 22.36 -19.43 9.61
CA ALA A 262 22.47 -20.66 10.37
C ALA A 262 21.30 -21.58 10.01
N PHE A 263 21.63 -22.77 9.52
CA PHE A 263 20.69 -23.83 9.17
C PHE A 263 20.69 -24.86 10.30
N ALA A 264 19.58 -25.00 11.01
CA ALA A 264 19.47 -25.99 12.07
C ALA A 264 19.38 -27.41 11.48
N GLU A 265 20.02 -28.42 12.08
CA GLU A 265 19.83 -29.80 11.63
C GLU A 265 18.39 -30.27 11.86
N GLN A 266 17.82 -29.91 13.02
CA GLN A 266 16.43 -30.10 13.36
C GLN A 266 15.96 -28.92 14.21
N SER A 267 14.73 -28.46 13.99
CA SER A 267 14.12 -27.41 14.80
C SER A 267 12.61 -27.61 14.85
N ASN A 268 12.08 -27.70 16.07
CA ASN A 268 10.63 -27.70 16.32
C ASN A 268 10.11 -26.29 16.65
N GLU A 269 10.98 -25.29 16.67
CA GLU A 269 10.61 -23.91 17.02
C GLU A 269 9.93 -23.17 15.86
N ASN A 270 10.21 -23.60 14.63
CA ASN A 270 9.83 -22.89 13.41
C ASN A 270 8.95 -23.74 12.47
N LEU A 271 8.00 -24.50 13.02
CA LEU A 271 7.13 -25.40 12.24
C LEU A 271 6.36 -24.66 11.12
N PHE A 272 6.03 -23.39 11.34
CA PHE A 272 5.37 -22.53 10.34
C PHE A 272 6.19 -22.33 9.05
N VAL A 273 7.52 -22.40 9.11
CA VAL A 273 8.39 -22.18 7.95
C VAL A 273 8.17 -23.25 6.88
N SER A 274 7.92 -24.49 7.31
CA SER A 274 7.64 -25.60 6.40
C SER A 274 6.32 -25.40 5.65
N ARG A 275 5.29 -24.88 6.33
CA ARG A 275 3.99 -24.53 5.74
C ARG A 275 4.08 -23.32 4.81
N PHE A 276 4.87 -22.31 5.16
CA PHE A 276 5.11 -21.15 4.30
C PHE A 276 5.81 -21.56 3.00
N TRP A 277 6.84 -22.41 3.09
CA TRP A 277 7.47 -23.00 1.91
C TRP A 277 6.48 -23.80 1.06
N ALA A 278 5.67 -24.65 1.67
CA ALA A 278 4.68 -25.47 0.95
C ALA A 278 3.64 -24.61 0.24
N LYS A 279 3.18 -23.52 0.87
CA LYS A 279 2.27 -22.54 0.26
C LYS A 279 2.93 -21.81 -0.90
N ALA A 280 4.15 -21.31 -0.72
CA ALA A 280 4.90 -20.63 -1.80
C ALA A 280 5.11 -21.54 -3.01
N LYS A 281 5.42 -22.83 -2.78
CA LYS A 281 5.50 -23.84 -3.84
C LYS A 281 4.15 -24.07 -4.52
N ALA A 282 3.08 -24.23 -3.75
CA ALA A 282 1.74 -24.42 -4.32
C ALA A 282 1.29 -23.21 -5.15
N ASP A 283 1.59 -21.99 -4.71
CA ASP A 283 1.29 -20.76 -5.44
C ASP A 283 2.05 -20.70 -6.76
N ASP A 284 3.34 -21.05 -6.77
CA ASP A 284 4.14 -21.14 -7.99
C ASP A 284 3.58 -22.20 -8.97
N LEU A 285 3.20 -23.38 -8.48
CA LEU A 285 2.59 -24.43 -9.30
C LEU A 285 1.23 -23.99 -9.88
N MET A 286 0.40 -23.30 -9.09
CA MET A 286 -0.87 -22.74 -9.56
C MET A 286 -0.64 -21.65 -10.61
N LEU A 287 0.34 -20.77 -10.41
CA LEU A 287 0.73 -19.76 -11.38
C LEU A 287 1.21 -20.39 -12.69
N GLN A 288 2.03 -21.46 -12.62
CA GLN A 288 2.44 -22.22 -13.81
C GLN A 288 1.23 -22.83 -14.53
N MET A 289 0.26 -23.38 -13.81
CA MET A 289 -0.96 -23.94 -14.41
C MET A 289 -1.82 -22.87 -15.10
N GLN A 290 -1.93 -21.68 -14.51
CA GLN A 290 -2.63 -20.54 -15.11
C GLN A 290 -1.89 -20.03 -16.36
N THR A 291 -0.56 -20.05 -16.35
CA THR A 291 0.28 -19.45 -17.39
C THR A 291 0.50 -20.39 -18.57
N TYR A 292 0.83 -21.66 -18.31
CA TYR A 292 1.23 -22.64 -19.33
C TYR A 292 0.20 -23.77 -19.54
N GLY A 293 -0.94 -23.69 -18.87
CA GLY A 293 -2.00 -24.69 -18.92
C GLY A 293 -1.91 -25.72 -17.80
N GLN A 294 -3.07 -26.31 -17.47
CA GLN A 294 -3.16 -27.31 -16.42
C GLN A 294 -2.52 -28.63 -16.84
N LYS A 295 -1.62 -29.14 -16.00
CA LYS A 295 -1.07 -30.50 -16.08
C LYS A 295 -1.52 -31.30 -14.86
N PRO A 296 -2.00 -32.54 -15.01
CA PRO A 296 -2.46 -33.36 -13.89
C PRO A 296 -1.42 -33.46 -12.77
N GLU A 297 -0.15 -33.59 -13.12
CA GLU A 297 0.95 -33.76 -12.17
C GLU A 297 1.12 -32.53 -11.26
N LEU A 298 0.99 -31.31 -11.81
CA LEU A 298 1.08 -30.07 -11.03
C LEU A 298 -0.11 -29.93 -10.08
N LYS A 299 -1.32 -30.29 -10.56
CA LYS A 299 -2.53 -30.26 -9.75
C LYS A 299 -2.45 -31.25 -8.59
N ASP A 300 -2.00 -32.47 -8.86
CA ASP A 300 -1.87 -33.52 -7.84
C ASP A 300 -0.83 -33.12 -6.78
N GLU A 301 0.26 -32.47 -7.19
CA GLU A 301 1.26 -31.94 -6.26
C GLU A 301 0.70 -30.82 -5.37
N VAL A 302 -0.09 -29.88 -5.93
CA VAL A 302 -0.79 -28.85 -5.13
C VAL A 302 -1.74 -29.47 -4.11
N ILE A 303 -2.51 -30.49 -4.51
CA ILE A 303 -3.42 -31.21 -3.60
C ILE A 303 -2.63 -31.92 -2.50
N ALA A 304 -1.51 -32.57 -2.84
CA ALA A 304 -0.67 -33.26 -1.88
C ALA A 304 -0.06 -32.29 -0.85
N LEU A 305 0.48 -31.16 -1.30
CA LEU A 305 1.02 -30.10 -0.43
C LEU A 305 -0.08 -29.52 0.47
N SER A 306 -1.25 -29.22 -0.09
CA SER A 306 -2.40 -28.71 0.64
C SER A 306 -2.85 -29.66 1.76
N LYS A 307 -2.95 -30.96 1.47
CA LYS A 307 -3.32 -31.98 2.47
C LYS A 307 -2.22 -32.20 3.50
N GLN A 308 -0.97 -32.24 3.10
CA GLN A 308 0.15 -32.48 4.02
C GLN A 308 0.36 -31.31 4.98
N TYR A 309 0.29 -30.08 4.48
CA TYR A 309 0.57 -28.85 5.23
C TYR A 309 -0.70 -28.06 5.61
N GLN A 310 -1.88 -28.66 5.41
CA GLN A 310 -3.18 -28.18 5.88
C GLN A 310 -3.48 -26.72 5.48
N PHE A 311 -3.47 -26.40 4.19
CA PHE A 311 -3.92 -25.08 3.69
C PHE A 311 -4.92 -25.25 2.55
N ALA A 312 -5.92 -24.38 2.46
CA ALA A 312 -6.93 -24.44 1.40
C ALA A 312 -6.35 -23.97 0.05
N THR A 313 -6.85 -24.56 -1.03
CA THR A 313 -6.52 -24.20 -2.41
C THR A 313 -7.80 -24.27 -3.24
N PRO A 314 -7.83 -23.76 -4.49
CA PRO A 314 -8.96 -23.97 -5.39
C PRO A 314 -9.31 -25.46 -5.64
N PHE A 315 -8.41 -26.39 -5.29
CA PHE A 315 -8.60 -27.84 -5.45
C PHE A 315 -8.93 -28.58 -4.13
N THR A 316 -8.92 -27.88 -2.99
CA THR A 316 -9.10 -28.49 -1.66
C THR A 316 -9.92 -27.61 -0.73
N SER A 317 -10.85 -28.22 0.00
CA SER A 317 -11.72 -27.55 0.97
C SER A 317 -11.63 -28.20 2.33
N PHE A 318 -11.68 -27.40 3.40
CA PHE A 318 -11.92 -27.93 4.74
C PHE A 318 -13.41 -28.22 4.92
N VAL A 319 -13.73 -29.42 5.38
CA VAL A 319 -15.11 -29.83 5.67
C VAL A 319 -15.22 -30.11 7.15
N ALA A 320 -16.03 -29.32 7.85
CA ALA A 320 -16.41 -29.60 9.23
C ALA A 320 -17.57 -30.60 9.24
N VAL A 321 -17.34 -31.82 9.74
CA VAL A 321 -18.39 -32.82 9.91
C VAL A 321 -18.84 -32.79 11.38
N SER A 322 -20.03 -32.26 11.62
CA SER A 322 -20.66 -32.32 12.95
C SER A 322 -21.13 -33.74 13.23
N THR A 323 -20.66 -34.34 14.32
CA THR A 323 -21.14 -35.64 14.81
C THR A 323 -22.43 -35.56 15.63
N THR A 324 -22.98 -34.35 15.79
CA THR A 324 -24.24 -34.13 16.50
C THR A 324 -25.38 -34.18 15.49
N PRO A 325 -26.35 -35.12 15.61
CA PRO A 325 -27.49 -35.17 14.70
C PRO A 325 -28.25 -33.85 14.77
N VAL A 326 -28.34 -33.15 13.64
CA VAL A 326 -29.16 -31.95 13.51
C VAL A 326 -30.62 -32.38 13.70
N PRO A 327 -31.35 -31.87 14.71
CA PRO A 327 -32.78 -32.11 14.81
C PRO A 327 -33.41 -31.54 13.54
N GLN A 328 -34.10 -32.37 12.76
CA GLN A 328 -34.88 -31.88 11.64
C GLN A 328 -35.92 -30.90 12.18
N VAL A 329 -35.73 -29.61 11.91
CA VAL A 329 -36.75 -28.60 12.18
C VAL A 329 -37.92 -28.91 11.24
N SER A 330 -38.98 -29.48 11.82
CA SER A 330 -40.25 -29.73 11.13
C SER A 330 -40.76 -28.44 10.50
N GLN A 331 -41.02 -28.49 9.19
CA GLN A 331 -41.43 -27.38 8.31
C GLN A 331 -42.84 -26.80 8.59
N HIS A 332 -43.34 -26.87 9.82
CA HIS A 332 -44.66 -26.36 10.20
C HIS A 332 -44.57 -25.19 11.18
N ALA A 333 -43.95 -24.09 10.76
CA ALA A 333 -44.11 -22.78 11.43
C ALA A 333 -43.86 -21.57 10.52
N ALA A 334 -43.95 -21.73 9.19
CA ALA A 334 -43.87 -20.63 8.25
C ALA A 334 -45.28 -20.16 7.83
N ALA A 335 -46.05 -19.64 8.76
CA ALA A 335 -47.22 -18.82 8.45
C ALA A 335 -47.58 -17.93 9.63
N HIS A 336 -47.64 -16.62 9.37
CA HIS A 336 -48.07 -15.51 10.24
C HIS A 336 -46.98 -14.83 11.08
N SER A 337 -46.35 -13.80 10.51
CA SER A 337 -46.59 -12.42 10.95
C SER A 337 -45.78 -11.43 10.11
N ASN A 338 -46.44 -10.82 9.13
CA ASN A 338 -46.06 -9.52 8.60
C ASN A 338 -46.56 -8.45 9.57
N THR A 339 -45.69 -7.79 10.32
CA THR A 339 -45.96 -6.44 10.86
C THR A 339 -44.66 -5.69 11.12
N ARG A 340 -44.54 -4.55 10.43
CA ARG A 340 -43.68 -3.43 10.83
C ARG A 340 -44.13 -2.92 12.19
N ASN A 341 -43.20 -2.70 13.13
CA ASN A 341 -43.00 -1.43 13.85
C ASN A 341 -42.10 -1.60 15.09
N THR A 342 -41.06 -0.75 15.14
CA THR A 342 -40.58 0.05 16.28
C THR A 342 -40.46 -0.54 17.70
N ALA A 343 -39.27 -0.26 18.26
CA ALA A 343 -38.96 0.12 19.65
C ALA A 343 -38.60 -0.96 20.70
N ALA A 344 -37.43 -0.69 21.30
CA ALA A 344 -37.14 -0.73 22.74
C ALA A 344 -36.94 -2.08 23.46
N MET A 345 -35.67 -2.33 23.76
CA MET A 345 -35.07 -2.80 25.03
C MET A 345 -35.70 -3.96 25.81
N ALA A 346 -34.91 -5.03 25.98
CA ALA A 346 -34.59 -5.57 27.31
C ALA A 346 -33.24 -6.29 27.26
N ARG A 347 -32.24 -5.72 27.95
CA ARG A 347 -30.87 -6.21 28.10
C ARG A 347 -30.73 -6.74 29.53
N PRO A 348 -30.20 -7.94 29.80
CA PRO A 348 -29.84 -8.30 31.16
C PRO A 348 -28.61 -7.49 31.57
N THR A 349 -28.79 -6.68 32.61
CA THR A 349 -27.74 -5.96 33.31
C THR A 349 -26.89 -6.93 34.11
N ASN A 350 -25.67 -7.20 33.65
CA ASN A 350 -24.59 -7.62 34.53
C ASN A 350 -23.72 -6.38 34.82
N GLN A 351 -23.86 -5.86 36.04
CA GLN A 351 -22.99 -4.84 36.60
C GLN A 351 -21.64 -5.49 36.92
N SER A 352 -20.64 -5.26 36.07
CA SER A 352 -19.24 -5.25 36.49
C SER A 352 -18.76 -3.81 36.40
N SER A 353 -18.45 -3.23 37.55
CA SER A 353 -17.86 -1.91 37.72
C SER A 353 -16.49 -1.83 37.03
N GLY A 354 -16.46 -1.42 35.77
CA GLY A 354 -15.25 -1.05 35.02
C GLY A 354 -15.30 0.44 34.67
N ALA A 355 -14.19 1.14 34.85
CA ALA A 355 -14.07 2.58 34.60
C ALA A 355 -14.56 2.95 33.18
N THR A 356 -15.63 3.75 33.09
CA THR A 356 -16.18 4.22 31.82
C THR A 356 -15.38 5.45 31.35
N ARG A 357 -14.63 5.32 30.26
CA ARG A 357 -13.86 6.42 29.66
C ARG A 357 -14.47 6.78 28.30
N THR A 358 -14.83 8.04 28.10
CA THR A 358 -15.33 8.56 26.82
C THR A 358 -14.15 8.94 25.93
N ILE A 359 -14.06 8.33 24.75
CA ILE A 359 -13.05 8.70 23.74
C ILE A 359 -13.63 9.82 22.86
N VAL A 360 -13.10 11.04 22.98
CA VAL A 360 -13.50 12.18 22.14
C VAL A 360 -12.46 12.39 21.03
N ARG A 361 -12.85 12.21 19.77
CA ARG A 361 -12.05 12.63 18.61
C ARG A 361 -12.31 14.10 18.34
N ARG A 362 -11.49 15.01 18.89
CA ARG A 362 -11.50 16.42 18.44
C ARG A 362 -10.95 16.49 17.02
N THR A 363 -11.72 17.02 16.09
CA THR A 363 -11.17 17.62 14.88
C THR A 363 -10.36 18.84 15.31
N GLU A 364 -9.03 18.78 15.22
CA GLU A 364 -8.19 19.92 15.62
C GLU A 364 -8.44 21.10 14.68
N ALA A 365 -8.83 22.25 15.25
CA ALA A 365 -8.94 23.50 14.50
C ALA A 365 -7.59 23.88 13.86
N LYS A 366 -7.62 24.46 12.65
CA LYS A 366 -6.44 25.01 11.97
C LYS A 366 -5.64 25.88 12.95
N SER A 367 -4.38 25.54 13.20
CA SER A 367 -3.51 26.32 14.08
C SER A 367 -3.24 27.71 13.48
N LEU A 368 -3.39 28.76 14.28
CA LEU A 368 -2.89 30.11 13.93
C LEU A 368 -1.38 30.04 13.68
N SER A 369 -0.97 30.25 12.44
CA SER A 369 0.43 30.47 12.10
C SER A 369 0.71 31.97 12.14
N LEU A 370 1.48 32.44 13.11
CA LEU A 370 1.99 33.81 13.18
C LEU A 370 3.28 33.88 12.34
N TRP A 371 3.23 34.47 11.16
CA TRP A 371 4.36 34.54 10.23
C TRP A 371 5.40 35.61 10.60
N GLY A 372 5.15 36.46 11.61
CA GLY A 372 5.87 37.72 11.76
C GLY A 372 6.73 37.95 13.01
N ALA A 373 6.93 36.98 13.91
CA ALA A 373 7.61 37.27 15.19
C ALA A 373 9.06 36.77 15.32
N THR A 374 9.59 35.95 14.41
CA THR A 374 10.99 35.49 14.50
C THR A 374 11.62 35.46 13.12
N GLY A 375 12.43 36.47 12.82
CA GLY A 375 13.38 36.41 11.71
C GLY A 375 14.29 35.19 11.91
N PHE A 376 14.48 34.42 10.84
CA PHE A 376 15.21 33.14 10.76
C PHE A 376 14.48 31.92 11.34
N LEU A 377 13.58 31.31 10.54
CA LEU A 377 13.53 29.86 10.23
C LEU A 377 12.23 29.52 9.43
N PRO A 378 12.25 29.55 8.08
CA PRO A 378 11.12 29.10 7.25
C PRO A 378 10.85 27.58 7.36
N ILE A 379 11.81 26.83 7.90
CA ILE A 379 11.77 25.36 7.96
C ILE A 379 10.70 24.88 8.97
N ALA A 380 10.49 25.59 10.07
CA ALA A 380 9.55 25.14 11.11
C ALA A 380 8.07 25.20 10.66
N ALA A 381 7.69 26.16 9.81
CA ALA A 381 6.31 26.39 9.39
C ALA A 381 5.79 25.34 8.37
N ILE A 382 6.68 24.81 7.51
CA ILE A 382 6.35 23.73 6.56
C ILE A 382 6.50 22.36 7.22
N ALA A 383 7.46 22.22 8.12
CA ALA A 383 7.78 20.94 8.73
C ALA A 383 6.77 20.50 9.80
N VAL A 384 6.27 21.41 10.64
CA VAL A 384 5.38 21.04 11.78
C VAL A 384 4.05 20.42 11.32
N PRO A 385 3.31 20.97 10.34
CA PRO A 385 2.07 20.36 9.84
C PRO A 385 2.32 19.00 9.17
N ASN A 386 3.39 18.90 8.36
CA ASN A 386 3.76 17.65 7.70
C ASN A 386 4.21 16.58 8.70
N PHE A 387 4.96 16.95 9.75
CA PHE A 387 5.32 16.03 10.83
C PHE A 387 4.13 15.59 11.66
N ARG A 388 3.13 16.46 11.89
CA ARG A 388 1.89 16.08 12.60
C ARG A 388 1.08 15.08 11.77
N LYS A 389 0.89 15.35 10.47
CA LYS A 389 0.19 14.43 9.55
C LYS A 389 0.94 13.10 9.41
N ALA A 390 2.26 13.14 9.28
CA ALA A 390 3.09 11.94 9.22
C ALA A 390 3.04 11.12 10.52
N ARG A 391 3.04 11.77 11.70
CA ARG A 391 2.88 11.08 12.99
C ARG A 391 1.51 10.42 13.13
N GLN A 392 0.44 11.09 12.68
CA GLN A 392 -0.91 10.52 12.71
C GLN A 392 -1.01 9.29 11.80
N GLN A 393 -0.49 9.39 10.58
CA GLN A 393 -0.42 8.24 9.66
C GLN A 393 0.43 7.11 10.22
N SER A 394 1.56 7.42 10.88
CA SER A 394 2.41 6.42 11.53
C SER A 394 1.68 5.68 12.67
N ARG A 395 0.95 6.41 13.53
CA ARG A 395 0.13 5.81 14.60
C ARG A 395 -1.00 4.94 14.04
N GLN A 396 -1.66 5.40 12.99
CA GLN A 396 -2.68 4.60 12.31
C GLN A 396 -2.07 3.31 11.75
N LYS A 397 -0.96 3.39 11.02
CA LYS A 397 -0.26 2.20 10.49
C LYS A 397 0.16 1.23 11.60
N ALA A 398 0.67 1.74 12.72
CA ALA A 398 1.01 0.91 13.88
C ALA A 398 -0.23 0.23 14.50
N CYS A 399 -1.35 0.94 14.59
CA CYS A 399 -2.61 0.36 15.06
C CYS A 399 -3.13 -0.74 14.12
N LEU A 400 -3.09 -0.53 12.80
CA LEU A 400 -3.48 -1.55 11.82
C LEU A 400 -2.54 -2.77 11.84
N ALA A 401 -1.23 -2.56 12.08
CA ALA A 401 -0.30 -3.66 12.29
C ALA A 401 -0.67 -4.48 13.52
N ASN A 402 -1.01 -3.83 14.63
CA ASN A 402 -1.52 -4.50 15.83
C ASN A 402 -2.78 -5.34 15.55
N GLN A 403 -3.73 -4.82 14.76
CA GLN A 403 -4.94 -5.56 14.38
C GLN A 403 -4.61 -6.83 13.59
N ARG A 404 -3.65 -6.78 12.65
CA ARG A 404 -3.22 -7.97 11.89
C ARG A 404 -2.57 -9.01 12.80
N VAL A 405 -1.76 -8.57 13.76
CA VAL A 405 -1.15 -9.47 14.75
C VAL A 405 -2.22 -10.13 15.63
N LEU A 406 -3.24 -9.39 16.06
CA LEU A 406 -4.37 -9.94 16.81
C LEU A 406 -5.18 -10.94 16.01
N MET A 407 -5.55 -10.58 14.78
CA MET A 407 -6.29 -11.49 13.90
C MET A 407 -5.52 -12.77 13.66
N GLY A 408 -4.22 -12.68 13.34
CA GLY A 408 -3.39 -13.87 13.18
C GLY A 408 -3.32 -14.73 14.44
N ALA A 409 -3.18 -14.12 15.62
CA ALA A 409 -3.15 -14.86 16.88
C ALA A 409 -4.50 -15.52 17.20
N ILE A 410 -5.63 -14.83 16.94
CA ILE A 410 -6.99 -15.34 17.16
C ILE A 410 -7.31 -16.48 16.20
N GLU A 411 -6.95 -16.35 14.93
CA GLU A 411 -7.08 -17.42 13.93
C GLU A 411 -6.28 -18.65 14.34
N MET A 412 -5.04 -18.47 14.80
CA MET A 412 -4.22 -19.56 15.31
C MET A 412 -4.83 -20.22 16.55
N TYR A 413 -5.33 -19.42 17.50
CA TYR A 413 -6.02 -19.95 18.69
C TYR A 413 -7.27 -20.76 18.30
N ASN A 414 -8.09 -20.22 17.38
CA ASN A 414 -9.32 -20.85 16.91
C ASN A 414 -9.06 -22.14 16.11
N MET A 415 -7.89 -22.26 15.50
CA MET A 415 -7.46 -23.50 14.85
C MET A 415 -7.03 -24.59 15.83
N ASP A 416 -6.39 -24.21 16.93
CA ASP A 416 -5.78 -25.16 17.88
C ASP A 416 -6.73 -25.58 19.01
N ASN A 417 -7.88 -24.92 19.15
CA ASN A 417 -8.84 -25.15 20.24
C ASN A 417 -10.24 -25.49 19.73
N ASN A 418 -10.92 -26.42 20.41
CA ASN A 418 -12.31 -26.78 20.09
C ASN A 418 -13.32 -25.66 20.38
N THR A 419 -12.95 -24.72 21.26
CA THR A 419 -13.76 -23.54 21.59
C THR A 419 -13.13 -22.33 20.93
N MET A 420 -13.76 -21.85 19.86
CA MET A 420 -13.28 -20.67 19.13
C MET A 420 -13.70 -19.39 19.85
N ILE A 421 -12.81 -18.39 19.84
CA ILE A 421 -13.09 -17.00 20.18
C ILE A 421 -14.06 -16.46 19.13
N SER A 422 -15.29 -16.16 19.56
CA SER A 422 -16.32 -15.54 18.71
C SER A 422 -16.29 -14.03 18.78
N ASP A 423 -15.90 -13.45 19.91
CA ASP A 423 -15.95 -12.01 20.15
C ASP A 423 -14.66 -11.52 20.78
N PHE A 424 -14.23 -10.31 20.42
CA PHE A 424 -13.08 -9.69 21.05
C PHE A 424 -13.50 -9.08 22.38
N ASP A 425 -13.06 -9.68 23.48
CA ASP A 425 -13.38 -9.25 24.84
C ASP A 425 -12.12 -8.90 25.67
N GLY A 426 -12.34 -8.45 26.90
CA GLY A 426 -11.28 -8.01 27.80
C GLY A 426 -10.29 -9.10 28.22
N ASN A 427 -10.59 -10.38 27.99
CA ASN A 427 -9.73 -11.51 28.36
C ASN A 427 -9.04 -12.13 27.14
N THR A 428 -9.42 -11.71 25.93
CA THR A 428 -8.92 -12.27 24.67
C THR A 428 -7.41 -12.15 24.56
N ILE A 429 -6.81 -11.03 24.96
CA ILE A 429 -5.35 -10.84 24.92
C ILE A 429 -4.62 -11.78 25.86
N ASP A 430 -5.09 -11.89 27.10
CA ASP A 430 -4.45 -12.75 28.10
C ASP A 430 -4.52 -14.22 27.71
N LEU A 431 -5.66 -14.64 27.15
CA LEU A 431 -5.84 -15.96 26.59
C LEU A 431 -4.80 -16.26 25.49
N LEU A 432 -4.57 -15.30 24.58
CA LEU A 432 -3.60 -15.44 23.50
C LEU A 432 -2.15 -15.44 23.99
N VAL A 433 -1.83 -14.63 25.01
CA VAL A 433 -0.49 -14.60 25.61
C VAL A 433 -0.21 -15.88 26.40
N GLN A 434 -1.15 -16.33 27.23
CA GLN A 434 -1.03 -17.58 28.00
C GLN A 434 -0.95 -18.80 27.06
N GLY A 435 -1.74 -18.80 25.98
CA GLY A 435 -1.71 -19.80 24.92
C GLY A 435 -0.47 -19.71 24.02
N LYS A 436 0.43 -18.74 24.23
CA LYS A 436 1.63 -18.48 23.41
C LYS A 436 1.36 -18.15 21.94
N TYR A 437 0.15 -17.74 21.61
CA TYR A 437 -0.22 -17.18 20.30
C TYR A 437 0.23 -15.71 20.17
N LEU A 438 0.42 -15.04 21.31
CA LEU A 438 1.12 -13.76 21.41
C LEU A 438 2.32 -13.89 22.35
N LYS A 439 3.48 -13.34 21.92
CA LYS A 439 4.70 -13.33 22.74
C LYS A 439 4.59 -12.40 23.95
N SER A 440 3.83 -11.33 23.82
CA SER A 440 3.57 -10.33 24.84
C SER A 440 2.24 -9.62 24.54
N PRO A 441 1.63 -8.94 25.53
CA PRO A 441 0.52 -8.04 25.27
C PRO A 441 0.88 -7.00 24.21
N ILE A 442 -0.12 -6.57 23.45
CA ILE A 442 0.06 -5.57 22.40
C ILE A 442 0.10 -4.18 23.02
N VAL A 443 1.12 -3.40 22.63
CA VAL A 443 1.21 -1.98 23.00
C VAL A 443 0.34 -1.16 22.05
N PRO A 444 -0.68 -0.44 22.53
CA PRO A 444 -1.52 0.39 21.68
C PRO A 444 -0.71 1.54 21.05
N ALA A 445 -1.00 1.85 19.78
CA ALA A 445 -0.29 2.90 19.04
C ALA A 445 -0.52 4.33 19.60
N GLU A 446 -1.63 4.52 20.31
CA GLU A 446 -1.91 5.70 21.11
C GLU A 446 -2.86 5.36 22.26
N GLN A 447 -2.92 6.22 23.28
CA GLN A 447 -3.66 5.99 24.53
C GLN A 447 -5.17 5.76 24.33
N ASN A 448 -5.72 6.13 23.19
CA ASN A 448 -7.15 5.99 22.89
C ASN A 448 -7.45 4.77 22.00
N CYS A 449 -6.45 3.95 21.65
CA CYS A 449 -6.71 2.72 20.90
C CYS A 449 -7.42 1.69 21.78
N ALA A 450 -8.72 1.49 21.52
CA ALA A 450 -9.50 0.39 22.07
C ALA A 450 -9.97 -0.53 20.93
N PHE A 451 -10.05 -1.83 21.20
CA PHE A 451 -10.30 -2.87 20.20
C PHE A 451 -11.62 -3.59 20.46
N SER A 452 -12.26 -4.05 19.38
CA SER A 452 -13.50 -4.80 19.38
C SER A 452 -13.51 -5.75 18.17
N SER A 453 -14.52 -6.60 18.05
CA SER A 453 -14.77 -7.40 16.85
C SER A 453 -16.00 -6.88 16.11
N THR A 454 -15.91 -6.80 14.79
CA THR A 454 -17.08 -6.63 13.92
C THR A 454 -17.44 -7.98 13.32
N GLY A 455 -18.48 -8.61 13.87
CA GLY A 455 -18.89 -9.98 13.50
C GLY A 455 -18.11 -11.07 14.25
N PRO A 456 -18.49 -12.36 14.06
CA PRO A 456 -17.90 -13.47 14.80
C PRO A 456 -16.47 -13.78 14.32
N LEU A 457 -15.49 -13.67 15.22
CA LEU A 457 -14.08 -13.97 14.97
C LEU A 457 -13.79 -15.45 14.70
N SER A 458 -14.76 -16.33 14.97
CA SER A 458 -14.74 -17.73 14.59
C SER A 458 -15.10 -17.97 13.11
N GLN A 459 -15.48 -16.92 12.38
CA GLN A 459 -15.90 -16.99 10.98
C GLN A 459 -15.16 -15.92 10.15
N ALA A 460 -15.87 -14.88 9.71
CA ALA A 460 -15.35 -13.79 8.89
C ALA A 460 -15.29 -12.45 9.65
N GLY A 461 -15.42 -12.48 10.97
CA GLY A 461 -15.29 -11.29 11.80
C GLY A 461 -13.87 -10.75 11.79
N VAL A 462 -13.73 -9.43 11.96
CA VAL A 462 -12.43 -8.75 12.00
C VAL A 462 -12.27 -7.95 13.28
N VAL A 463 -11.03 -7.78 13.74
CA VAL A 463 -10.70 -6.89 14.84
C VAL A 463 -10.73 -5.44 14.34
N MET A 464 -11.49 -4.59 15.04
CA MET A 464 -11.67 -3.18 14.76
C MET A 464 -11.10 -2.33 15.89
N CYS A 465 -10.43 -1.23 15.56
CA CYS A 465 -10.12 -0.19 16.53
C CYS A 465 -11.18 0.91 16.51
N GLY A 466 -11.65 1.32 17.68
CA GLY A 466 -12.65 2.38 17.82
C GLY A 466 -12.18 3.77 17.35
N VAL A 467 -10.88 3.96 17.09
CA VAL A 467 -10.31 5.24 16.62
C VAL A 467 -9.81 5.17 15.18
N HIS A 468 -9.21 4.04 14.77
CA HIS A 468 -8.54 3.89 13.48
C HIS A 468 -9.30 3.04 12.44
N GLY A 469 -10.41 2.41 12.83
CA GLY A 469 -11.19 1.53 11.95
C GLY A 469 -10.63 0.12 11.88
N THR A 470 -10.89 -0.58 10.77
CA THR A 470 -10.39 -1.94 10.51
C THR A 470 -9.20 -1.91 9.53
N VAL A 471 -8.52 -3.05 9.37
CA VAL A 471 -7.46 -3.22 8.36
C VAL A 471 -7.96 -2.99 6.93
N GLU A 472 -9.17 -3.43 6.64
CA GLU A 472 -9.79 -3.31 5.31
C GLU A 472 -10.37 -1.91 5.07
N HIS A 473 -10.93 -1.32 6.13
CA HIS A 473 -11.57 0.00 6.15
C HIS A 473 -10.98 0.90 7.26
N PRO A 474 -9.78 1.47 7.06
CA PRO A 474 -9.23 2.44 8.01
C PRO A 474 -10.01 3.75 7.95
N PHE A 475 -10.33 4.34 9.10
CA PHE A 475 -11.04 5.63 9.12
C PHE A 475 -10.15 6.77 8.63
N ASP A 476 -10.70 7.64 7.79
CA ASP A 476 -10.05 8.86 7.32
C ASP A 476 -10.55 10.11 8.10
N GLU A 477 -10.29 11.31 7.58
CA GLU A 477 -10.76 12.58 8.18
C GLU A 477 -12.27 12.82 7.98
N ASN A 478 -12.92 12.13 7.04
CA ASN A 478 -14.31 12.30 6.66
C ASN A 478 -15.11 10.99 6.80
N MET A 479 -15.01 10.39 7.98
CA MET A 479 -15.75 9.19 8.37
C MET A 479 -17.25 9.30 8.05
N SER A 480 -17.78 8.33 7.34
CA SER A 480 -19.19 8.24 6.95
C SER A 480 -20.11 8.06 8.17
N ASP A 481 -21.40 8.38 8.02
CA ASP A 481 -22.37 8.21 9.10
C ASP A 481 -22.62 6.73 9.44
N GLU A 482 -22.44 5.83 8.47
CA GLU A 482 -22.51 4.38 8.67
C GLU A 482 -21.36 3.89 9.57
N GLU A 483 -20.13 4.30 9.30
CA GLU A 483 -18.97 3.96 10.13
C GLU A 483 -19.13 4.52 11.56
N ARG A 484 -19.65 5.74 11.73
CA ARG A 484 -19.92 6.32 13.05
C ARG A 484 -20.96 5.52 13.83
N ASN A 485 -22.01 5.07 13.15
CA ASN A 485 -23.03 4.23 13.76
C ASN A 485 -22.49 2.85 14.13
N MET A 486 -21.61 2.26 13.32
CA MET A 486 -20.94 0.99 13.66
C MET A 486 -20.08 1.12 14.93
N VAL A 487 -19.32 2.20 15.06
CA VAL A 487 -18.51 2.42 16.27
C VAL A 487 -19.37 2.77 17.49
N ALA A 488 -20.43 3.56 17.32
CA ALA A 488 -21.35 3.87 18.41
C ALA A 488 -22.10 2.63 18.97
N GLN A 489 -22.21 1.57 18.17
CA GLN A 489 -22.87 0.32 18.56
C GLN A 489 -21.90 -0.76 19.08
N GLY A 490 -20.59 -0.59 18.88
CA GLY A 490 -19.56 -1.54 19.30
C GLY A 490 -19.22 -1.48 20.79
N ILE A 491 -18.84 -2.62 21.38
CA ILE A 491 -18.27 -2.69 22.73
C ILE A 491 -16.75 -2.80 22.60
N PHE A 492 -16.00 -1.84 23.12
CA PHE A 492 -14.55 -1.80 22.98
C PHE A 492 -13.83 -2.13 24.28
N TYR A 493 -12.63 -2.67 24.16
CA TYR A 493 -11.77 -3.05 25.28
C TYR A 493 -10.39 -2.40 25.13
N GLU A 494 -9.89 -1.84 26.23
CA GLU A 494 -8.55 -1.26 26.27
C GLU A 494 -7.51 -2.37 26.44
N LEU A 495 -6.33 -2.19 25.83
CA LEU A 495 -5.20 -3.11 25.97
C LEU A 495 -4.31 -2.79 27.20
N SER A 496 -4.76 -1.92 28.12
CA SER A 496 -3.93 -1.41 29.21
C SER A 496 -4.01 -2.28 30.48
N GLY A 497 -2.85 -2.44 31.12
CA GLY A 497 -2.57 -3.45 32.11
C GLY A 497 -3.07 -3.20 33.51
N ASN A 498 -4.40 -3.19 33.70
CA ASN A 498 -4.95 -3.37 35.03
C ASN A 498 -4.98 -4.85 35.38
N THR A 499 -4.28 -5.22 36.45
CA THR A 499 -4.31 -6.56 37.01
C THR A 499 -5.48 -6.72 37.99
N ASP A 500 -6.19 -7.84 37.93
CA ASP A 500 -7.13 -8.25 38.97
C ASP A 500 -6.40 -8.54 40.30
N THR A 501 -7.16 -8.86 41.36
CA THR A 501 -6.60 -9.24 42.67
C THR A 501 -5.73 -10.50 42.65
N SER A 502 -5.64 -11.18 41.50
CA SER A 502 -4.91 -12.41 41.24
C SER A 502 -3.64 -12.16 40.39
N GLY A 503 -3.40 -10.93 39.94
CA GLY A 503 -2.27 -10.55 39.09
C GLY A 503 -2.48 -10.76 37.58
N ASN A 504 -3.70 -11.12 37.14
CA ASN A 504 -4.04 -11.28 35.72
C ASN A 504 -4.49 -9.95 35.13
N GLN A 505 -4.01 -9.57 33.95
CA GLN A 505 -4.54 -8.38 33.28
C GLN A 505 -6.01 -8.59 32.89
N VAL A 506 -6.82 -7.54 32.97
CA VAL A 506 -8.23 -7.56 32.59
C VAL A 506 -8.50 -6.31 31.76
N GLY A 507 -8.86 -6.47 30.49
CA GLY A 507 -9.23 -5.37 29.61
C GLY A 507 -10.47 -4.64 30.12
N SER A 508 -10.35 -3.34 30.38
CA SER A 508 -11.47 -2.50 30.79
C SER A 508 -12.40 -2.22 29.61
N LYS A 509 -13.71 -2.29 29.84
CA LYS A 509 -14.72 -1.95 28.83
C LYS A 509 -14.79 -0.43 28.65
N VAL A 510 -14.72 0.01 27.39
CA VAL A 510 -14.70 1.41 26.98
C VAL A 510 -15.90 1.72 26.10
N GLU A 511 -16.58 2.84 26.37
CA GLU A 511 -17.65 3.37 25.52
C GLU A 511 -17.07 4.44 24.60
N VAL A 512 -17.18 4.23 23.29
CA VAL A 512 -16.66 5.16 22.28
C VAL A 512 -17.81 6.07 21.83
N ARG A 513 -17.73 7.36 22.12
CA ARG A 513 -18.72 8.36 21.65
C ARG A 513 -18.06 9.39 20.75
N TYR A 514 -18.59 9.55 19.56
CA TYR A 514 -18.20 10.62 18.65
C TYR A 514 -19.04 11.87 18.90
N GLU A 515 -18.42 12.94 19.40
CA GLU A 515 -19.02 14.27 19.34
C GLU A 515 -18.76 14.86 17.95
N GLY A 516 -19.79 14.90 17.10
CA GLY A 516 -19.70 15.57 15.81
C GLY A 516 -19.65 17.08 16.00
N GLU A 517 -18.64 17.75 15.44
CA GLU A 517 -18.77 19.18 15.17
C GLU A 517 -19.86 19.39 14.13
N THR A 518 -20.86 20.21 14.43
CA THR A 518 -21.88 20.61 13.45
C THR A 518 -21.24 21.23 12.21
N TRP A 519 -21.86 21.06 11.04
CA TRP A 519 -21.40 21.72 9.80
C TRP A 519 -21.20 23.24 9.99
N PHE A 520 -22.02 23.84 10.85
CA PHE A 520 -21.94 25.26 11.21
C PHE A 520 -20.64 25.59 11.96
N THR A 521 -20.27 24.83 12.99
CA THR A 521 -19.01 25.02 13.74
C THR A 521 -17.78 24.77 12.87
N ARG A 522 -17.85 23.84 11.92
CA ARG A 522 -16.75 23.52 10.99
C ARG A 522 -16.47 24.67 10.00
N ILE A 523 -17.53 25.27 9.44
CA ILE A 523 -17.42 26.43 8.54
C ILE A 523 -16.97 27.66 9.31
N TRP A 524 -17.54 27.90 10.50
CA TRP A 524 -17.21 29.08 11.30
C TRP A 524 -15.75 29.05 11.78
N ASN A 525 -15.27 27.91 12.26
CA ASN A 525 -13.88 27.76 12.71
C ASN A 525 -12.86 27.86 11.55
N SER A 526 -13.17 27.29 10.37
CA SER A 526 -12.27 27.44 9.21
C SER A 526 -12.26 28.88 8.71
N TRP A 527 -13.42 29.50 8.53
CA TRP A 527 -13.54 30.86 8.00
C TRP A 527 -12.93 31.89 8.95
N LEU A 528 -13.20 31.79 10.25
CA LEU A 528 -12.62 32.69 11.25
C LEU A 528 -11.09 32.54 11.33
N ALA A 529 -10.56 31.30 11.30
CA ALA A 529 -9.12 31.08 11.29
C ALA A 529 -8.44 31.65 10.03
N ASP A 530 -9.08 31.52 8.86
CA ASP A 530 -8.57 32.06 7.60
C ASP A 530 -8.63 33.60 7.59
N VAL A 531 -9.70 34.21 8.11
CA VAL A 531 -9.84 35.67 8.25
C VAL A 531 -8.85 36.26 9.25
N VAL A 532 -8.66 35.62 10.41
CA VAL A 532 -7.70 36.06 11.42
C VAL A 532 -6.26 35.91 10.92
N ASN A 533 -5.93 34.81 10.23
CA ASN A 533 -4.63 34.66 9.59
C ASN A 533 -4.39 35.73 8.52
N LEU A 534 -5.40 36.10 7.72
CA LEU A 534 -5.28 37.18 6.73
C LEU A 534 -5.05 38.55 7.42
N LEU A 535 -5.85 38.86 8.44
CA LEU A 535 -5.78 40.14 9.16
C LEU A 535 -4.49 40.33 9.95
N ILE A 536 -3.87 39.26 10.44
CA ILE A 536 -2.61 39.33 11.19
C ILE A 536 -1.39 39.26 10.25
N ASN A 537 -1.39 38.34 9.28
CA ASN A 537 -0.19 38.08 8.48
C ASN A 537 0.02 39.12 7.36
N VAL A 538 -1.05 39.70 6.79
CA VAL A 538 -0.90 40.72 5.72
C VAL A 538 -0.23 42.00 6.24
N PRO A 539 -0.63 42.59 7.38
CA PRO A 539 0.08 43.75 7.94
C PRO A 539 1.53 43.43 8.32
N LEU A 540 1.79 42.27 8.92
CA LEU A 540 3.15 41.85 9.30
C LEU A 540 4.05 41.68 8.07
N PHE A 541 3.52 41.15 6.96
CA PHE A 541 4.24 41.04 5.70
C PHE A 541 4.57 42.42 5.09
N ILE A 542 3.63 43.36 5.12
CA ILE A 542 3.85 44.73 4.64
C ILE A 542 4.91 45.44 5.50
N ILE A 543 4.85 45.28 6.82
CA ILE A 543 5.87 45.81 7.75
C ILE A 543 7.25 45.18 7.46
N GLY A 544 7.30 43.87 7.21
CA GLY A 544 8.53 43.18 6.83
C GLY A 544 9.14 43.71 5.52
N ILE A 545 8.32 43.94 4.49
CA ILE A 545 8.77 44.57 3.24
C ILE A 545 9.29 45.99 3.49
N ALA A 546 8.54 46.81 4.24
CA ALA A 546 8.94 48.18 4.55
C ALA A 546 10.27 48.22 5.32
N PHE A 547 10.45 47.32 6.30
CA PHE A 547 11.70 47.19 7.05
C PHE A 547 12.85 46.75 6.15
N THR A 548 12.62 45.80 5.26
CA THR A 548 13.64 45.32 4.31
C THR A 548 14.05 46.44 3.35
N LEU A 549 13.10 47.18 2.79
CA LEU A 549 13.36 48.33 1.92
C LEU A 549 14.10 49.44 2.67
N TYR A 550 13.72 49.72 3.93
CA TYR A 550 14.41 50.71 4.77
C TYR A 550 15.85 50.30 5.07
N LEU A 551 16.09 49.03 5.42
CA LEU A 551 17.42 48.50 5.65
C LEU A 551 18.28 48.56 4.39
N THR A 552 17.71 48.22 3.23
CA THR A 552 18.38 48.30 1.93
C THR A 552 18.74 49.74 1.58
N TYR A 553 17.82 50.69 1.81
CA TYR A 553 18.08 52.12 1.67
C TYR A 553 19.19 52.60 2.60
N LEU A 554 19.20 52.15 3.86
CA LEU A 554 20.25 52.51 4.82
C LEU A 554 21.62 52.00 4.34
N ILE A 555 21.70 50.75 3.90
CA ILE A 555 22.93 50.12 3.38
C ILE A 555 23.44 50.87 2.13
N LEU A 556 22.55 51.25 1.22
CA LEU A 556 22.91 51.97 -0.01
C LEU A 556 23.26 53.46 0.24
N SER A 557 22.69 54.08 1.27
CA SER A 557 22.90 55.51 1.57
C SER A 557 24.12 55.79 2.45
N ILE A 558 24.58 54.82 3.24
CA ILE A 558 25.82 54.91 4.04
C ILE A 558 27.06 55.25 3.18
N PRO A 559 27.36 54.54 2.06
CA PRO A 559 28.53 54.87 1.24
C PRO A 559 28.40 56.25 0.57
N PHE A 560 27.19 56.66 0.16
CA PHE A 560 26.98 57.97 -0.46
C PHE A 560 27.19 59.15 0.52
N LYS A 561 26.73 59.02 1.76
CA LYS A 561 26.96 60.03 2.80
C LYS A 561 28.41 60.09 3.25
N PHE A 562 29.09 58.94 3.28
CA PHE A 562 30.52 58.87 3.58
C PHE A 562 31.37 59.54 2.48
N ILE A 563 31.04 59.29 1.20
CA ILE A 563 31.68 59.95 0.06
C ILE A 563 31.40 61.46 0.04
N ALA A 564 30.16 61.89 0.27
CA ALA A 564 29.81 63.31 0.35
C ALA A 564 30.51 64.03 1.52
N GLY A 565 30.69 63.36 2.67
CA GLY A 565 31.45 63.86 3.81
C GLY A 565 32.94 64.02 3.50
N ILE A 566 33.54 63.07 2.78
CA ILE A 566 34.94 63.16 2.33
C ILE A 566 35.11 64.31 1.33
N VAL A 567 34.20 64.45 0.35
CA VAL A 567 34.28 65.52 -0.66
C VAL A 567 34.08 66.91 -0.02
N GLY A 568 33.19 67.06 0.96
CA GLY A 568 33.04 68.30 1.73
C GLY A 568 34.30 68.66 2.54
N MET A 569 34.98 67.65 3.10
CA MET A 569 36.22 67.86 3.88
C MET A 569 37.42 68.29 3.02
N PHE A 570 37.40 68.01 1.72
CA PHE A 570 38.39 68.52 0.76
C PHE A 570 38.02 69.88 0.16
N SER A 571 36.75 70.30 0.20
CA SER A 571 36.31 71.60 -0.32
C SER A 571 36.60 72.78 0.63
N ASP A 572 36.73 72.54 1.94
CA ASP A 572 37.02 73.58 2.95
C ASP A 572 38.53 73.85 3.16
N LYS A 573 39.41 73.28 2.32
CA LYS A 573 40.86 73.51 2.37
C LYS A 573 41.42 74.36 1.22
N GLU A 574 40.56 74.92 0.37
CA GLU A 574 40.95 75.82 -0.73
C GLU A 574 40.32 77.23 -0.66
N GLN A 575 40.03 77.73 0.55
CA GLN A 575 39.84 79.17 0.80
C GLN A 575 40.69 79.68 1.96
#